data_AF-A0A2W2EN47-F1
#
_entry.id   AF-A0A2W2EN47-F1
#
_cell.length_a   1.000
_cell.length_b   1.000
_cell.length_c   1.000
_cell.angle_alpha   90.00
_cell.angle_beta   90.00
_cell.angle_gamma   90.00
#
_symmetry.space_group_name_H-M   'P 1'
#
loop_
_entity.id
_entity.type
_entity.pdbx_description
1 polymer ?
#
loop_
_entity_poly.entity_id
_entity_poly.type
_entity_poly.pdbx_seq_one_letter_code
_entity_poly.pdbx_strand_id
1 'polypeptide(L)'
;PPPSGACTASVSLNTWTGGFVATVRVTAGSAGLSRWSVNFGLPSGTTLVNTWNAQPSGSSGNVTFRNMSYNGTVSPGTSTEFGFQGNGNPPTGTPTCSAS
;
A
#
# COMPACT_ATOMS: atom_id res chain seq x y z
N PRO A 1 -11.79 4.14 -15.74
CA PRO A 1 -10.46 4.69 -16.11
C PRO A 1 -9.41 4.38 -15.02
N PRO A 2 -8.31 3.64 -15.29
CA PRO A 2 -7.16 3.72 -14.41
C PRO A 2 -6.53 5.12 -14.60
N PRO A 3 -6.34 5.94 -13.55
CA PRO A 3 -5.89 7.30 -13.72
C PRO A 3 -4.42 7.34 -14.19
N SER A 4 -4.11 8.40 -14.92
CA SER A 4 -2.80 8.80 -15.42
C SER A 4 -1.68 8.67 -14.37
N GLY A 5 -0.54 8.06 -14.77
CA GLY A 5 0.59 7.77 -13.88
C GLY A 5 0.59 6.31 -13.41
N ALA A 6 0.61 5.36 -14.34
CA ALA A 6 0.45 3.94 -14.06
C ALA A 6 1.42 3.46 -12.97
N CYS A 7 0.90 3.11 -11.80
CA CYS A 7 1.63 2.36 -10.80
C CYS A 7 0.91 1.05 -10.53
N THR A 8 1.69 0.01 -10.25
CA THR A 8 1.15 -1.29 -9.85
C THR A 8 1.56 -1.55 -8.40
N ALA A 9 0.63 -2.10 -7.63
CA ALA A 9 0.87 -2.48 -6.23
C ALA A 9 0.72 -4.00 -6.10
N SER A 10 1.82 -4.66 -5.72
CA SER A 10 1.85 -6.10 -5.43
C SER A 10 1.92 -6.30 -3.93
N VAL A 11 1.17 -7.28 -3.41
CA VAL A 11 1.09 -7.54 -1.97
C VAL A 11 1.66 -8.91 -1.65
N SER A 12 2.54 -8.95 -0.65
CA SER A 12 3.02 -10.17 -0.02
C SER A 12 2.53 -10.19 1.43
N LEU A 13 1.81 -11.24 1.79
CA LEU A 13 1.22 -11.39 3.11
C LEU A 13 1.99 -12.44 3.91
N ASN A 14 2.37 -12.07 5.12
CA ASN A 14 2.85 -12.99 6.15
C ASN A 14 1.83 -13.01 7.29
N THR A 15 1.13 -14.13 7.45
CA THR A 15 -0.03 -14.24 8.34
C THR A 15 0.22 -15.26 9.44
N TRP A 16 -0.29 -14.97 10.63
CA TRP A 16 -0.32 -15.91 11.75
C TRP A 16 -1.69 -15.85 12.43
N THR A 17 -1.90 -16.67 13.46
CA THR A 17 -3.17 -16.69 14.20
C THR A 17 -3.42 -15.31 14.86
N GLY A 18 -4.43 -14.60 14.35
CA GLY A 18 -4.86 -13.31 14.90
C GLY A 18 -4.15 -12.07 14.34
N GLY A 19 -3.22 -12.20 13.40
CA GLY A 19 -2.55 -11.04 12.80
C GLY A 19 -1.81 -11.31 11.51
N PHE A 20 -1.34 -10.25 10.88
CA PHE A 20 -0.61 -10.31 9.62
C PHE A 20 0.32 -9.12 9.43
N VAL A 21 1.32 -9.31 8.59
CA VAL A 21 2.14 -8.27 7.97
C VAL A 21 1.89 -8.30 6.47
N ALA A 22 1.55 -7.15 5.91
CA ALA A 22 1.43 -6.93 4.48
C ALA A 22 2.62 -6.08 4.01
N THR A 23 3.42 -6.64 3.11
CA THR A 23 4.46 -5.92 2.37
C THR A 23 3.90 -5.58 1.01
N VAL A 24 3.93 -4.30 0.66
CA VAL A 24 3.36 -3.77 -0.57
C VAL A 24 4.46 -3.15 -1.41
N ARG A 25 4.64 -3.69 -2.61
CA ARG A 25 5.59 -3.19 -3.60
C ARG A 25 4.89 -2.33 -4.62
N VAL A 26 5.21 -1.05 -4.64
CA VAL A 26 4.70 -0.06 -5.59
C VAL A 26 5.71 0.08 -6.72
N THR A 27 5.31 -0.27 -7.94
CA THR A 27 6.15 -0.16 -9.14
C THR A 27 5.69 1.00 -9.99
N ALA A 28 6.63 1.86 -10.38
CA ALA A 28 6.40 2.96 -11.29
C ALA A 28 6.29 2.47 -12.74
N GLY A 29 5.36 3.05 -13.49
CA GLY A 29 5.32 2.94 -14.94
C GLY A 29 6.47 3.67 -15.62
N SER A 30 6.36 3.87 -16.93
CA SER A 30 7.41 4.48 -17.76
C SER A 30 7.67 5.96 -17.51
N ALA A 31 6.75 6.69 -16.85
CA ALA A 31 6.92 8.10 -16.52
C ALA A 31 7.62 8.33 -15.17
N GLY A 32 7.80 7.28 -14.35
CA GLY A 32 8.15 7.46 -12.95
C GLY A 32 6.96 7.95 -12.12
N LEU A 33 7.18 8.12 -10.81
CA LEU A 33 6.21 8.66 -9.86
C LEU A 33 6.88 9.78 -9.08
N SER A 34 6.15 10.87 -8.83
CA SER A 34 6.56 11.89 -7.86
C SER A 34 5.88 11.67 -6.50
N ARG A 35 4.65 11.13 -6.54
CA ARG A 35 3.90 10.68 -5.36
C ARG A 35 3.12 9.43 -5.69
N TRP A 36 2.87 8.62 -4.66
CA TRP A 36 2.01 7.44 -4.77
C TRP A 36 1.12 7.30 -3.55
N SER A 37 -0.04 6.70 -3.81
CA SER A 37 -1.01 6.32 -2.80
C SER A 37 -1.59 4.96 -3.15
N VAL A 38 -1.78 4.13 -2.13
CA VAL A 38 -2.31 2.77 -2.28
C VAL A 38 -3.51 2.61 -1.35
N ASN A 39 -4.64 2.23 -1.90
CA ASN A 39 -5.86 2.01 -1.13
C ASN A 39 -6.08 0.51 -0.85
N PHE A 40 -6.42 0.21 0.40
CA PHE A 40 -6.79 -1.12 0.88
C PHE A 40 -8.16 -1.10 1.55
N GLY A 41 -9.02 -2.04 1.16
CA GLY A 41 -10.17 -2.42 1.97
C GLY A 41 -9.76 -3.45 3.01
N LEU A 42 -9.65 -3.04 4.28
CA LEU A 42 -9.44 -3.95 5.38
C LEU A 42 -10.76 -4.66 5.73
N PRO A 43 -10.76 -5.99 5.93
CA PRO A 43 -11.94 -6.73 6.37
C PRO A 43 -12.50 -6.18 7.69
N SER A 44 -13.79 -6.39 7.93
CA SER A 44 -14.41 -6.07 9.21
C SER A 44 -13.73 -6.84 10.35
N GLY A 45 -13.41 -6.14 11.44
CA GLY A 45 -12.66 -6.73 12.57
C GLY A 45 -11.14 -6.64 12.42
N THR A 46 -10.64 -6.20 11.26
CA THR A 46 -9.21 -5.92 11.07
C THR A 46 -8.86 -4.52 11.57
N THR A 47 -7.76 -4.42 12.33
CA THR A 47 -7.23 -3.14 12.82
C THR A 47 -5.75 -3.02 12.52
N LEU A 48 -5.34 -1.90 11.95
CA LEU A 48 -3.95 -1.51 11.71
C LEU A 48 -3.24 -1.26 13.03
N VAL A 49 -2.09 -1.90 13.22
CA VAL A 49 -1.29 -1.79 14.45
C VAL A 49 -0.03 -0.98 14.21
N ASN A 50 0.65 -1.22 13.10
CA ASN A 50 1.89 -0.55 12.78
C ASN A 50 2.02 -0.31 11.27
N THR A 51 2.76 0.71 10.88
CA THR A 51 3.02 1.02 9.47
C THR A 51 4.41 1.63 9.34
N TRP A 52 5.12 1.27 8.28
CA TRP A 52 6.43 1.82 7.94
C TRP A 52 6.49 2.15 6.46
N ASN A 53 7.32 3.13 6.10
CA ASN A 53 7.49 3.60 4.73
C ASN A 53 6.19 4.10 4.07
N ALA A 54 5.14 4.36 4.85
CA ALA A 54 3.89 4.93 4.40
C ALA A 54 3.15 5.60 5.56
N GLN A 55 2.26 6.55 5.23
CA GLN A 55 1.35 7.17 6.17
C GLN A 55 -0.09 6.69 5.88
N PRO A 56 -0.74 5.96 6.80
CA PRO A 56 -2.11 5.51 6.63
C PRO A 56 -3.12 6.62 6.92
N SER A 57 -4.26 6.64 6.22
CA SER A 57 -5.36 7.59 6.47
C SER A 57 -6.24 7.22 7.67
N GLY A 58 -6.08 6.02 8.21
CA GLY A 58 -6.89 5.46 9.29
C GLY A 58 -6.41 4.06 9.67
N SER A 59 -7.09 3.43 10.62
CA SER A 59 -6.69 2.13 11.17
C SER A 59 -7.67 0.99 10.88
N SER A 60 -8.81 1.22 10.24
CA SER A 60 -9.80 0.18 9.91
C SER A 60 -10.64 0.59 8.70
N GLY A 61 -11.37 -0.38 8.12
CA GLY A 61 -12.19 -0.13 6.94
C GLY A 61 -11.35 0.18 5.71
N ASN A 62 -11.68 1.27 5.00
CA ASN A 62 -10.96 1.64 3.78
C ASN A 62 -9.78 2.58 4.12
N VAL A 63 -8.56 2.04 4.05
CA VAL A 63 -7.33 2.73 4.44
C VAL A 63 -6.52 3.09 3.20
N THR A 64 -6.15 4.36 3.08
CA THR A 64 -5.23 4.84 2.05
C THR A 64 -3.85 5.06 2.65
N PHE A 65 -2.87 4.36 2.12
CA PHE A 65 -1.45 4.53 2.44
C PHE A 65 -0.83 5.53 1.47
N ARG A 66 -0.22 6.59 1.99
CA ARG A 66 0.48 7.60 1.20
C ARG A 66 1.97 7.47 1.39
N ASN A 67 2.73 7.79 0.35
CA ASN A 67 4.17 7.83 0.43
C ASN A 67 4.66 8.83 1.50
N MET A 68 5.84 8.55 2.06
CA MET A 68 6.62 9.51 2.83
C MET A 68 7.38 10.44 1.88
N SER A 69 7.91 11.55 2.39
CA SER A 69 8.67 12.51 1.59
C SER A 69 9.91 11.89 0.91
N TYR A 70 10.55 10.90 1.54
CA TYR A 70 11.77 10.28 1.04
C TYR A 70 11.55 9.14 0.03
N ASN A 71 10.34 8.58 -0.05
CA ASN A 71 10.04 7.44 -0.93
C ASN A 71 8.89 7.70 -1.90
N GLY A 72 8.47 8.95 -2.06
CA GLY A 72 7.47 9.35 -3.04
C GLY A 72 7.96 9.32 -4.47
N THR A 73 9.21 9.75 -4.68
CA THR A 73 9.83 9.78 -5.99
C THR A 73 10.36 8.40 -6.34
N VAL A 74 9.82 7.80 -7.41
CA VAL A 74 10.20 6.48 -7.90
C VAL A 74 10.54 6.60 -9.38
N SER A 75 11.77 6.25 -9.75
CA SER A 75 12.23 6.33 -11.13
C SER A 75 11.41 5.42 -12.06
N PRO A 76 11.29 5.75 -13.35
CA PRO A 76 10.62 4.91 -14.34
C PRO A 76 11.02 3.43 -14.27
N GLY A 77 10.03 2.54 -14.22
CA GLY A 77 10.26 1.08 -14.18
C GLY A 77 10.89 0.54 -12.88
N THR A 78 11.13 1.39 -11.88
CA THR A 78 11.63 0.98 -10.56
C THR A 78 10.49 0.84 -9.56
N SER A 79 10.80 0.31 -8.37
CA SER A 79 9.81 0.08 -7.34
C SER A 79 10.28 0.53 -5.96
N THR A 80 9.33 0.95 -5.14
CA THR A 80 9.50 1.19 -3.71
C THR A 80 8.61 0.24 -2.93
N GLU A 81 8.94 0.01 -1.67
CA GLU A 81 8.20 -0.88 -0.79
C GLU A 81 7.77 -0.18 0.48
N PHE A 82 6.55 -0.49 0.92
CA PHE A 82 6.07 -0.16 2.24
C PHE A 82 5.43 -1.38 2.89
N GLY A 83 5.16 -1.28 4.19
CA GLY A 83 4.47 -2.37 4.86
C GLY A 83 3.67 -1.91 6.04
N PHE A 84 2.76 -2.78 6.45
CA PHE A 84 1.93 -2.56 7.61
C PHE A 84 1.61 -3.87 8.31
N GLN A 85 1.40 -3.77 9.62
CA GLN A 85 0.93 -4.85 10.47
C GLN A 85 -0.52 -4.58 10.85
N GLY A 86 -1.36 -5.62 10.77
CA GLY A 86 -2.72 -5.59 11.25
C GLY A 86 -3.04 -6.77 12.15
N ASN A 87 -4.01 -6.57 13.04
CA ASN A 87 -4.68 -7.64 13.79
C ASN A 87 -5.92 -8.09 13.02
N GLY A 88 -6.28 -9.36 13.11
CA GLY A 88 -7.42 -9.96 12.41
C GLY A 88 -7.05 -10.56 11.05
N ASN A 89 -7.97 -10.51 10.09
CA ASN A 89 -7.79 -11.13 8.78
C ASN A 89 -7.04 -10.19 7.82
N PRO A 90 -6.11 -10.72 7.01
CA PRO A 90 -5.43 -9.92 6.00
C PRO A 90 -6.41 -9.45 4.91
N PRO A 91 -6.13 -8.32 4.24
CA PRO A 91 -6.92 -7.89 3.08
C PRO A 91 -6.79 -8.91 1.94
N THR A 92 -7.92 -9.26 1.33
CA THR A 92 -7.99 -10.19 0.18
C THR A 92 -8.20 -9.47 -1.16
N GLY A 93 -8.51 -8.18 -1.13
CA GLY A 93 -8.70 -7.37 -2.33
C GLY A 93 -7.38 -6.92 -2.96
N THR A 94 -7.38 -6.75 -4.28
CA THR A 94 -6.26 -6.13 -4.98
C THR A 94 -6.18 -4.65 -4.61
N PRO A 95 -5.04 -4.15 -4.12
CA PRO A 95 -4.91 -2.74 -3.83
C PRO A 95 -5.02 -1.90 -5.10
N THR A 96 -5.63 -0.73 -5.01
CA THR A 96 -5.61 0.25 -6.09
C THR A 96 -4.46 1.22 -5.84
N CYS A 97 -3.60 1.37 -6.85
CA CYS A 97 -2.49 2.33 -6.81
C CYS A 97 -2.87 3.57 -7.62
N SER A 98 -2.64 4.75 -7.04
CA SER A 98 -2.81 6.05 -7.70
C SER A 98 -1.54 6.86 -7.50
N ALA A 99 -0.98 7.37 -8.59
CA ALA A 99 0.25 8.15 -8.57
C ALA A 99 0.14 9.42 -9.42
N SER A 100 1.10 10.34 -9.23
CA SER A 100 1.20 11.63 -9.92
C SER A 100 2.66 12.00 -10.14
#